data_AF-A0AAV2SEG9-F1
#
_entry.id   AF-A0AAV2SEG9-F1
#
_cell.length_a   1.000
_cell.length_b   1.000
_cell.length_c   1.000
_cell.angle_alpha   90.00
_cell.angle_beta   90.00
_cell.angle_gamma   90.00
#
_symmetry.space_group_name_H-M   'P 1'
#
loop_
_entity.id
_entity.type
_entity.pdbx_description
1 polymer ?
#
loop_
_entity_poly.entity_id
_entity_poly.type
_entity_poly.pdbx_seq_one_letter_code
_entity_poly.pdbx_strand_id
1 'polypeptide(L)'
;MIETYKIITRKEKVNPGIFFQMNPRRGRSHSKRIYEKRSTLNVRKHFFTQRVPPYWNILEPEEVEAEKTSDFKDWYGKNEARRMIMINNDMYIRNNGPRRLRR
;
A
#
# COMPACT_ATOMS: atom_id res chain seq x y z
N MET A 1 -2.80 -8.25 2.42
CA MET A 1 -1.44 -7.81 2.08
C MET A 1 -0.63 -8.87 1.34
N ILE A 2 -0.70 -10.13 1.76
CA ILE A 2 0.02 -11.22 1.06
C ILE A 2 -0.35 -11.38 -0.42
N GLU A 3 -1.64 -11.31 -0.76
CA GLU A 3 -2.09 -11.39 -2.16
C GLU A 3 -1.49 -10.26 -3.01
N THR A 4 -1.48 -9.04 -2.47
CA THR A 4 -0.84 -7.88 -3.11
C THR A 4 0.64 -8.13 -3.37
N TYR A 5 1.36 -8.71 -2.40
CA TYR A 5 2.77 -9.06 -2.57
C TYR A 5 2.96 -10.08 -3.69
N LYS A 6 2.15 -11.15 -3.73
CA LYS A 6 2.24 -12.17 -4.77
C LYS A 6 1.95 -11.62 -6.16
N ILE A 7 0.91 -10.78 -6.29
CA ILE A 7 0.56 -10.11 -7.54
C ILE A 7 1.72 -9.24 -8.01
N ILE A 8 2.24 -8.35 -7.16
CA ILE A 8 3.29 -7.39 -7.55
C ILE A 8 4.62 -8.08 -7.86
N THR A 9 4.96 -9.13 -7.11
CA THR A 9 6.19 -9.92 -7.34
C THR A 9 6.04 -10.98 -8.43
N ARG A 10 4.88 -11.04 -9.11
CA ARG A 10 4.59 -12.02 -10.18
C ARG A 10 4.73 -13.48 -9.74
N LYS A 11 4.53 -13.75 -8.45
CA LYS A 11 4.45 -15.11 -7.91
C LYS A 11 3.12 -15.78 -8.20
N GLU A 12 2.12 -14.98 -8.57
CA GLU A 12 0.90 -15.43 -9.20
C GLU A 12 0.98 -15.24 -10.71
N LYS A 13 0.31 -16.13 -11.46
CA LYS A 13 0.18 -16.04 -12.92
C LYS A 13 -0.83 -14.96 -13.33
N VAL A 14 -0.62 -13.75 -12.83
CA VAL A 14 -1.52 -12.61 -12.99
C VAL A 14 -0.71 -11.38 -13.37
N ASN A 15 -1.20 -10.59 -14.32
CA ASN A 15 -0.52 -9.34 -14.70
C ASN A 15 -0.80 -8.25 -13.63
N PRO A 16 0.23 -7.75 -12.93
CA PRO A 16 0.04 -6.72 -11.91
C PRO A 16 -0.56 -5.42 -12.46
N GLY A 17 -0.26 -5.09 -13.73
CA GLY A 17 -0.71 -3.86 -14.38
C GLY A 17 -2.22 -3.77 -14.60
N ILE A 18 -2.94 -4.89 -14.50
CA ILE A 18 -4.41 -4.92 -14.55
C ILE A 18 -5.00 -4.38 -13.25
N PHE A 19 -4.36 -4.65 -12.11
CA PHE A 19 -4.86 -4.32 -10.78
C PHE A 19 -4.31 -2.99 -10.27
N PHE A 20 -3.01 -2.76 -10.52
CA PHE A 20 -2.26 -1.68 -9.92
C PHE A 20 -1.46 -0.92 -10.97
N GLN A 21 -1.59 0.40 -10.92
CA GLN A 21 -0.68 1.29 -11.61
C GLN A 21 0.55 1.49 -10.72
N MET A 22 1.73 1.10 -11.21
CA MET A 22 2.98 1.34 -10.48
C MET A 22 3.33 2.82 -10.51
N ASN A 23 3.89 3.34 -9.42
CA ASN A 23 4.31 4.72 -9.37
C ASN A 23 5.62 4.88 -10.19
N PRO A 24 5.64 5.72 -11.23
CA PRO A 24 6.83 5.91 -12.07
C PRO A 24 7.96 6.63 -11.32
N ARG A 25 7.66 7.34 -10.22
CA ARG A 25 8.66 8.07 -9.44
C ARG A 25 9.25 7.16 -8.36
N ARG A 26 10.54 6.83 -8.50
CA ARG A 26 11.34 6.29 -7.40
C ARG A 26 11.49 7.37 -6.31
N GLY A 27 10.74 7.22 -5.22
CA GLY A 27 10.90 8.04 -4.02
C GLY A 27 11.73 7.32 -2.94
N ARG A 28 11.93 7.96 -1.79
CA ARG A 28 12.72 7.47 -0.63
C ARG A 28 12.12 6.29 0.15
N SER A 29 11.04 5.68 -0.34
CA SER A 29 10.41 4.53 0.32
C SER A 29 10.94 3.27 -0.36
N HIS A 30 10.09 2.43 -0.92
CA HIS A 30 10.50 1.21 -1.60
C HIS A 30 10.26 1.27 -3.12
N SER A 31 10.96 0.41 -3.85
CA SER A 31 10.93 0.34 -5.32
C SER A 31 9.57 -0.07 -5.91
N LYS A 32 8.76 -0.83 -5.17
CA LYS A 32 7.47 -1.39 -5.62
C LYS A 32 6.25 -0.54 -5.22
N ARG A 33 6.35 0.79 -5.23
CA ARG A 33 5.27 1.68 -4.78
C ARG A 33 4.10 1.70 -5.77
N ILE A 34 2.87 1.65 -5.26
CA ILE A 34 1.65 1.69 -6.07
C ILE A 34 1.13 3.13 -6.12
N TYR A 35 0.61 3.55 -7.28
CA TYR A 35 -0.06 4.83 -7.42
C TYR A 35 -1.40 4.85 -6.67
N GLU A 36 -1.52 5.73 -5.67
CA GLU A 36 -2.75 5.90 -4.88
C GLU A 36 -3.73 6.79 -5.66
N LYS A 37 -4.56 6.17 -6.50
CA LYS A 37 -5.60 6.89 -7.24
C LYS A 37 -6.73 7.30 -6.28
N ARG A 38 -6.97 8.60 -6.14
CA ARG A 38 -8.10 9.11 -5.36
C ARG A 38 -9.42 8.76 -6.03
N SER A 39 -10.41 8.38 -5.24
CA SER A 39 -11.79 8.22 -5.69
C SER A 39 -12.71 8.99 -4.75
N THR A 40 -13.65 9.74 -5.32
CA THR A 40 -14.69 10.47 -4.59
C THR A 40 -15.95 9.63 -4.35
N LEU A 41 -16.07 8.47 -5.02
CA LEU A 41 -17.23 7.61 -4.93
C LEU A 41 -17.13 6.64 -3.74
N ASN A 42 -18.16 6.66 -2.88
CA ASN A 42 -18.24 5.81 -1.70
C ASN A 42 -18.25 4.31 -2.00
N VAL A 43 -18.69 3.88 -3.19
CA VAL A 43 -18.67 2.48 -3.58
C VAL A 43 -17.25 2.05 -3.95
N ARG A 44 -16.56 2.88 -4.75
CA ARG A 44 -15.23 2.57 -5.30
C ARG A 44 -14.12 2.59 -4.25
N LYS A 45 -14.25 3.38 -3.18
CA LYS A 45 -13.27 3.40 -2.06
C LYS A 45 -13.14 2.05 -1.34
N HIS A 46 -14.13 1.16 -1.47
CA HIS A 46 -14.11 -0.15 -0.82
C HIS A 46 -13.50 -1.27 -1.68
N PHE A 47 -13.18 -0.99 -2.94
CA PHE A 47 -12.56 -1.97 -3.84
C PHE A 47 -11.13 -2.27 -3.43
N PHE A 48 -10.70 -3.51 -3.62
CA PHE A 48 -9.35 -3.98 -3.31
C PHE A 48 -8.26 -3.08 -3.94
N THR A 49 -8.40 -2.76 -5.23
CA THR A 49 -7.45 -1.92 -5.98
C THR A 49 -7.30 -0.51 -5.41
N GLN A 50 -8.29 -0.03 -4.66
CA GLN A 50 -8.30 1.29 -4.04
C GLN A 50 -7.95 1.29 -2.55
N ARG A 51 -8.32 0.23 -1.84
CA ARG A 51 -8.02 0.08 -0.41
C ARG A 51 -6.57 -0.26 -0.16
N VAL A 52 -5.95 -1.07 -1.00
CA VAL A 52 -4.61 -1.63 -0.79
C VAL A 52 -3.48 -0.59 -0.90
N PRO A 53 -3.45 0.33 -1.89
CA PRO A 53 -2.30 1.20 -2.12
C PRO A 53 -1.85 2.03 -0.90
N PRO A 54 -2.74 2.64 -0.09
CA PRO A 54 -2.33 3.34 1.13
C PRO A 54 -1.55 2.47 2.11
N TYR A 55 -2.03 1.24 2.39
CA TYR A 55 -1.36 0.32 3.32
C TYR A 55 -0.06 -0.24 2.73
N TRP A 56 -0.07 -0.54 1.44
CA TRP A 56 1.11 -1.06 0.73
C TRP A 56 2.25 -0.05 0.72
N ASN A 57 1.96 1.22 0.49
CA ASN A 57 2.97 2.27 0.37
C ASN A 57 3.61 2.69 1.71
N ILE A 58 3.11 2.18 2.84
CA ILE A 58 3.67 2.42 4.18
C ILE A 58 4.67 1.31 4.55
N LEU A 59 4.67 0.18 3.83
CA LEU A 59 5.59 -0.92 4.10
C LEU A 59 7.04 -0.47 3.93
N GLU A 60 7.92 -1.06 4.73
CA GLU A 60 9.35 -0.81 4.67
C GLU A 60 9.99 -1.59 3.50
N PRO A 61 11.10 -1.10 2.94
CA PRO A 61 11.80 -1.76 1.83
C PRO A 61 12.13 -3.23 2.11
N GLU A 62 12.57 -3.55 3.33
CA GLU A 62 12.95 -4.89 3.77
C GLU A 62 11.81 -5.89 3.63
N GLU A 63 10.58 -5.45 3.87
CA GLU A 63 9.40 -6.29 3.76
C GLU A 63 9.03 -6.50 2.29
N VAL A 64 9.00 -5.42 1.52
CA VAL A 64 8.52 -5.42 0.14
C VAL A 64 9.52 -6.06 -0.83
N GLU A 65 10.80 -5.94 -0.52
CA GLU A 65 11.92 -6.46 -1.32
C GLU A 65 12.33 -7.88 -0.93
N ALA A 66 11.71 -8.45 0.12
CA ALA A 66 11.86 -9.86 0.48
C ALA A 66 11.64 -10.78 -0.72
N GLU A 67 12.57 -11.70 -0.94
CA GLU A 67 12.55 -12.62 -2.07
C GLU A 67 11.52 -13.73 -1.88
N LYS A 68 11.37 -14.27 -0.67
CA LYS A 68 10.43 -15.35 -0.36
C LYS A 68 9.14 -14.83 0.26
N THR A 69 8.06 -15.58 0.02
CA THR A 69 6.75 -15.25 0.57
C THR A 69 6.70 -15.49 2.08
N SER A 70 7.47 -16.45 2.60
CA SER A 70 7.69 -16.67 4.03
C SER A 70 8.27 -15.43 4.68
N ASP A 71 9.36 -14.91 4.11
CA ASP A 71 10.11 -13.80 4.68
C ASP A 71 9.25 -12.54 4.71
N PHE A 72 8.46 -12.30 3.64
CA PHE A 72 7.44 -11.25 3.64
C PHE A 72 6.45 -11.40 4.80
N LYS A 73 5.94 -12.61 5.08
CA LYS A 73 4.99 -12.84 6.19
C LYS A 73 5.64 -12.53 7.54
N ASP A 74 6.87 -12.97 7.74
CA ASP A 74 7.58 -12.79 9.01
C ASP A 74 7.85 -11.31 9.28
N TRP A 75 8.36 -10.58 8.28
CA TRP A 75 8.53 -9.14 8.34
C TRP A 75 7.20 -8.41 8.57
N TYR A 76 6.17 -8.80 7.80
CA TYR A 76 4.85 -8.19 7.90
C TYR A 76 4.25 -8.37 9.31
N GLY A 77 4.39 -9.54 9.90
CA GLY A 77 3.93 -9.82 11.27
C GLY A 77 4.68 -9.03 12.33
N LYS A 78 6.02 -8.98 12.25
CA LYS A 78 6.87 -8.22 13.19
C LYS A 78 6.51 -6.73 13.25
N ASN A 79 6.24 -6.13 12.09
CA ASN A 79 5.99 -4.69 11.96
C ASN A 79 4.50 -4.30 12.03
N GLU A 80 3.59 -5.26 12.20
CA GLU A 80 2.14 -5.02 12.14
C GLU A 80 1.66 -4.04 13.23
N ALA A 81 2.06 -4.24 14.48
CA ALA A 81 1.63 -3.39 15.60
C ALA A 81 2.08 -1.93 15.41
N ARG A 82 3.34 -1.72 15.01
CA ARG A 82 3.91 -0.40 14.71
C ARG A 82 3.15 0.29 13.57
N ARG A 83 2.82 -0.46 12.51
CA ARG A 83 2.02 0.04 11.39
C ARG A 83 0.62 0.47 11.81
N MET A 84 -0.07 -0.33 12.61
CA MET A 84 -1.43 -0.01 13.03
C MET A 84 -1.50 1.32 13.79
N ILE A 85 -0.49 1.60 14.62
CA ILE A 85 -0.35 2.91 15.28
C ILE A 85 -0.19 4.03 14.25
N MET A 86 0.72 3.88 13.27
CA MET A 86 0.93 4.88 12.22
C MET A 86 -0.31 5.11 11.34
N ILE A 87 -1.00 4.04 10.95
CA ILE A 87 -2.22 4.10 10.14
C ILE A 87 -3.33 4.81 10.90
N ASN A 88 -3.55 4.47 12.17
CA ASN A 88 -4.58 5.12 12.97
C ASN A 88 -4.30 6.61 13.13
N ASN A 89 -3.04 6.99 13.33
CA ASN A 89 -2.62 8.39 13.36
C ASN A 89 -2.82 9.10 12.01
N ASP A 90 -2.42 8.49 10.87
CA ASP A 90 -2.62 9.08 9.53
C ASP A 90 -4.11 9.16 9.16
N MET A 91 -4.90 8.13 9.47
CA MET A 91 -6.36 8.13 9.26
C MET A 91 -7.04 9.20 10.12
N TYR A 92 -6.60 9.37 11.37
CA TYR A 92 -7.07 10.45 12.22
C TYR A 92 -6.75 11.82 11.60
N ILE A 93 -5.53 12.02 11.12
CA ILE A 93 -5.12 13.27 10.45
C ILE A 93 -5.87 13.49 9.13
N ARG A 94 -6.15 12.46 8.32
CA ARG A 94 -6.90 12.62 7.06
C ARG A 94 -8.37 12.95 7.28
N ASN A 95 -8.99 12.38 8.32
CA ASN A 95 -10.40 12.59 8.61
C ASN A 95 -10.68 13.88 9.39
N ASN A 96 -9.76 14.26 10.30
CA ASN A 96 -9.94 15.40 11.21
C ASN A 96 -8.95 16.56 10.96
N GLY A 97 -8.01 16.42 10.03
CA GLY A 97 -7.06 17.47 9.67
C GLY A 97 -7.69 18.59 8.82
N PRO A 98 -7.12 19.80 8.84
CA PRO A 98 -7.65 20.92 8.08
C PRO A 98 -7.68 20.57 6.59
N ARG A 99 -8.87 20.62 5.98
CA ARG A 99 -9.02 20.51 4.53
C ARG A 99 -8.25 21.66 3.91
N ARG A 100 -7.08 21.37 3.32
CA ARG A 100 -6.32 22.38 2.57
C ARG A 100 -7.24 22.98 1.51
N LEU A 101 -7.70 24.21 1.74
CA LEU A 101 -8.37 25.02 0.73
C LEU A 101 -7.41 25.12 -0.45
N ARG A 102 -7.76 24.49 -1.57
CA ARG A 102 -7.06 24.70 -2.83
C ARG A 102 -7.32 26.15 -3.23
N ARG A 103 -6.26 26.96 -3.21
CA ARG A 103 -6.19 28.20 -3.99
C ARG A 103 -6.06 27.84 -5.47
#